data_AF-A0A1H0DF73-F1
#
_entry.id   AF-A0A1H0DF73-F1
#
_cell.length_a   1.000
_cell.length_b   1.000
_cell.length_c   1.000
_cell.angle_alpha   90.00
_cell.angle_beta   90.00
_cell.angle_gamma   90.00
#
_symmetry.space_group_name_H-M   'P 1'
#
loop_
_entity.id
_entity.type
_entity.pdbx_description
1 polymer ?
#
loop_
_entity_poly.entity_id
_entity_poly.type
_entity_poly.pdbx_seq_one_letter_code
_entity_poly.pdbx_strand_id
1 'polypeptide(L)'
;MAESITENLFRTFHGAQTFIEKHDIPKEYGFLTKKDGGTDAGYPDFFKDMDEWIIVVEAKSGAPGPKTSHAAAEAEVQGYMANNAVPDVDIVGIAVSGQTMDSLKVTYYFRKGGTDDVEVIDGLTALMPLDALAKHYQAVAHGDPLSDIELRRFLLQLNERFHKDSRVRDTERSLFFSALMIALDDNPFRAVYQSIDAPEDNRLVEARYLNDQIVEAVQRQLSKKVNSRSKEIDWADRFAFVKTVDIPLDEYKNIIADIDERVHQPSKQATKRDVLGRAYKIFLSRAGKMDNKNIILTPDHIIRLMVDLADLGRDDVVLDTCMGSGGFLMEAMEQLVDMAHGDQERIDHIHNHQLIGIELDPILFALACSNMFLHGDGRSNLLYRDSLINRDRTFAVTKQDEKLRDYIRSLKPNKCVINPPYEGDHPINFTISALNYLEEGGRLVIIMPNNTLSKSSNARASESILRHAQLDFVIDMPQQLFFEQGRGVKTSIFGFTKSSNGHRQDSLVTFVDMEDDGHEVRYGAGRRDSGRWTAIATAVERAVRDHLELEAARSWRSVIYDDQGRLEARGVRRNPWPQAQSHDLDAAVADWQEARVLRKEAYERMNEALLAVGLGVLDA
;
A
#
# COMPACT_ATOMS: atom_id res chain seq x y z
N MET A 1 -16.96 44.91 27.57
CA MET A 1 -15.53 45.26 27.75
C MET A 1 -14.60 44.04 27.66
N ALA A 2 -14.94 42.86 28.19
CA ALA A 2 -14.09 41.66 28.05
C ALA A 2 -14.29 40.91 26.70
N GLU A 3 -15.50 40.91 26.14
CA GLU A 3 -15.81 40.28 24.84
C GLU A 3 -15.12 41.02 23.67
N SER A 4 -15.06 42.36 23.75
CA SER A 4 -14.32 43.18 22.79
C SER A 4 -12.81 42.90 22.76
N ILE A 5 -12.23 42.27 23.79
CA ILE A 5 -10.81 41.89 23.79
C ILE A 5 -10.61 40.65 22.90
N THR A 6 -11.44 39.62 23.05
CA THR A 6 -11.40 38.41 22.23
C THR A 6 -11.62 38.73 20.76
N GLU A 7 -12.61 39.57 20.47
CA GLU A 7 -12.89 40.07 19.12
C GLU A 7 -11.70 40.84 18.52
N ASN A 8 -10.99 41.64 19.33
CA ASN A 8 -9.81 42.37 18.88
C ASN A 8 -8.62 41.45 18.60
N LEU A 9 -8.44 40.37 19.38
CA LEU A 9 -7.42 39.36 19.12
C LEU A 9 -7.70 38.65 17.79
N PHE A 10 -8.95 38.26 17.55
CA PHE A 10 -9.37 37.66 16.28
C PHE A 10 -9.12 38.61 15.08
N ARG A 11 -9.54 39.88 15.20
CA ARG A 11 -9.27 40.93 14.19
C ARG A 11 -7.79 41.13 13.93
N THR A 12 -6.97 41.12 14.98
CA THR A 12 -5.52 41.33 14.85
C THR A 12 -4.86 40.17 14.12
N PHE A 13 -5.30 38.94 14.38
CA PHE A 13 -4.73 37.74 13.76
C PHE A 13 -5.10 37.62 12.28
N HIS A 14 -6.37 37.81 11.91
CA HIS A 14 -6.84 37.64 10.53
C HIS A 14 -6.74 38.91 9.67
N GLY A 15 -6.61 40.08 10.29
CA GLY A 15 -6.66 41.39 9.63
C GLY A 15 -8.03 42.07 9.79
N ALA A 16 -8.02 43.38 10.04
CA ALA A 16 -9.20 44.15 10.44
C ALA A 16 -10.32 44.24 9.39
N GLN A 17 -10.05 43.96 8.12
CA GLN A 17 -11.04 43.99 7.02
C GLN A 17 -11.30 42.60 6.42
N THR A 18 -10.75 41.55 7.03
CA THR A 18 -10.80 40.20 6.46
C THR A 18 -12.16 39.53 6.63
N PHE A 19 -12.82 39.82 7.75
CA PHE A 19 -14.16 39.34 8.10
C PHE A 19 -15.14 40.50 8.18
N ILE A 20 -16.39 40.26 7.79
CA ILE A 20 -17.53 41.15 7.95
C ILE A 20 -18.02 41.04 9.40
N GLU A 21 -18.24 42.17 10.06
CA GLU A 21 -18.75 42.21 11.44
C GLU A 21 -20.27 42.10 11.47
N LYS A 22 -20.80 41.59 12.57
CA LYS A 22 -22.23 41.38 12.86
C LYS A 22 -23.22 42.40 12.26
N HIS A 23 -22.90 43.69 12.30
CA HIS A 23 -23.79 44.77 11.86
C HIS A 23 -23.82 44.95 10.33
N ASP A 24 -22.77 44.49 9.65
CA ASP A 24 -22.55 44.67 8.20
C ASP A 24 -22.82 43.38 7.41
N ILE A 25 -23.21 42.29 8.08
CA ILE A 25 -23.53 41.01 7.44
C ILE A 25 -24.79 41.18 6.57
N PRO A 26 -24.73 40.88 5.25
CA PRO A 26 -25.88 41.00 4.37
C PRO A 26 -27.07 40.16 4.83
N LYS A 27 -28.28 40.72 4.75
CA LYS A 27 -29.52 40.05 5.20
C LYS A 27 -29.85 38.79 4.38
N GLU A 28 -29.33 38.68 3.17
CA GLU A 28 -29.55 37.55 2.26
C GLU A 28 -29.00 36.22 2.78
N TYR A 29 -28.03 36.24 3.70
CA TYR A 29 -27.54 35.02 4.36
C TYR A 29 -28.50 34.46 5.43
N GLY A 30 -29.52 35.22 5.83
CA GLY A 30 -30.68 34.69 6.55
C GLY A 30 -30.50 34.32 8.03
N PHE A 31 -29.44 34.79 8.71
CA PHE A 31 -29.20 34.40 10.12
C PHE A 31 -30.32 34.86 11.08
N LEU A 32 -30.83 33.95 11.93
CA LEU A 32 -31.87 34.23 12.95
C LEU A 32 -31.33 34.27 14.39
N THR A 33 -32.15 34.82 15.28
CA THR A 33 -31.86 35.00 16.71
C THR A 33 -31.77 33.69 17.50
N LYS A 34 -30.98 33.76 18.58
CA LYS A 34 -30.56 32.66 19.47
C LYS A 34 -31.67 32.07 20.36
N LYS A 35 -32.96 32.25 20.03
CA LYS A 35 -34.10 31.73 20.82
C LYS A 35 -34.80 30.62 20.04
N ASP A 36 -35.04 29.47 20.68
CA ASP A 36 -35.81 28.37 20.09
C ASP A 36 -37.17 28.88 19.59
N GLY A 37 -37.38 28.83 18.27
CA GLY A 37 -38.59 29.28 17.60
C GLY A 37 -38.70 30.79 17.31
N GLY A 38 -37.62 31.56 17.50
CA GLY A 38 -37.58 32.99 17.16
C GLY A 38 -37.42 33.24 15.66
N THR A 39 -38.33 33.99 15.05
CA THR A 39 -38.27 34.40 13.63
C THR A 39 -37.50 35.71 13.39
N ASP A 40 -36.90 36.27 14.44
CA ASP A 40 -36.19 37.55 14.36
C ASP A 40 -34.76 37.35 13.84
N ALA A 41 -34.23 38.33 13.10
CA ALA A 41 -32.87 38.29 12.55
C ALA A 41 -31.78 38.40 13.64
N GLY A 42 -30.78 37.52 13.61
CA GLY A 42 -29.67 37.51 14.56
C GLY A 42 -28.39 37.02 13.90
N TYR A 43 -27.25 37.63 14.20
CA TYR A 43 -26.04 37.50 13.40
C TYR A 43 -24.84 37.00 14.22
N PRO A 44 -23.93 36.18 13.64
CA PRO A 44 -22.66 35.83 14.28
C PRO A 44 -21.79 37.08 14.46
N ASP A 45 -20.81 37.02 15.36
CA ASP A 45 -19.91 38.15 15.61
C ASP A 45 -19.05 38.50 14.39
N PHE A 46 -18.56 37.48 13.68
CA PHE A 46 -17.87 37.64 12.39
C PHE A 46 -18.36 36.66 11.34
N PHE A 47 -18.29 37.09 10.08
CA PHE A 47 -18.69 36.32 8.91
C PHE A 47 -17.72 36.53 7.74
N LYS A 48 -17.51 35.51 6.93
CA LYS A 48 -16.77 35.63 5.68
C LYS A 48 -17.36 34.71 4.61
N ASP A 49 -17.58 35.28 3.42
CA ASP A 49 -17.87 34.54 2.21
C ASP A 49 -16.55 34.13 1.53
N MET A 50 -16.43 32.85 1.18
CA MET A 50 -15.29 32.23 0.48
C MET A 50 -15.69 31.75 -0.93
N ASP A 51 -16.73 32.36 -1.50
CA ASP A 51 -17.37 32.07 -2.79
C ASP A 51 -18.17 30.75 -2.81
N GLU A 52 -17.51 29.60 -2.58
CA GLU A 52 -18.15 28.27 -2.62
C GLU A 52 -18.63 27.77 -1.24
N TRP A 53 -18.14 28.39 -0.17
CA TRP A 53 -18.43 28.04 1.22
C TRP A 53 -18.31 29.28 2.10
N ILE A 54 -18.75 29.19 3.35
CA ILE A 54 -18.77 30.34 4.27
C ILE A 54 -18.13 30.04 5.62
N ILE A 55 -17.69 31.09 6.31
CA ILE A 55 -17.15 31.02 7.67
C ILE A 55 -18.03 31.84 8.60
N VAL A 56 -18.43 31.23 9.72
CA VAL A 56 -19.15 31.89 10.82
C VAL A 56 -18.33 31.81 12.11
N VAL A 57 -18.26 32.91 12.85
CA VAL A 57 -17.43 33.00 14.05
C VAL A 57 -18.22 33.60 15.20
N GLU A 58 -18.15 32.96 16.36
CA GLU A 58 -18.66 33.53 17.61
C GLU A 58 -17.51 33.70 18.60
N ALA A 59 -17.39 34.90 19.17
CA ALA A 59 -16.37 35.25 20.13
C ALA A 59 -16.98 35.43 21.53
N LYS A 60 -16.32 34.87 22.55
CA LYS A 60 -16.73 35.03 23.95
C LYS A 60 -15.54 35.33 24.84
N SER A 61 -15.77 36.02 25.96
CA SER A 61 -14.67 36.42 26.85
C SER A 61 -13.86 35.24 27.44
N GLY A 62 -14.47 34.05 27.56
CA GLY A 62 -13.91 32.87 28.22
C GLY A 62 -14.19 32.80 29.73
N ALA A 63 -14.82 33.82 30.31
CA ALA A 63 -15.18 33.84 31.72
C ALA A 63 -16.24 32.78 32.05
N PRO A 64 -16.18 32.11 33.23
CA PRO A 64 -17.19 31.14 33.65
C PRO A 64 -18.59 31.75 33.65
N GLY A 65 -19.50 31.16 32.88
CA GLY A 65 -20.86 31.66 32.78
C GLY A 65 -21.61 31.14 31.56
N PRO A 66 -22.95 31.14 31.59
CA PRO A 66 -23.79 30.57 30.53
C PRO A 66 -23.75 31.38 29.23
N LYS A 67 -23.22 32.61 29.25
CA LYS A 67 -23.15 33.50 28.08
C LYS A 67 -21.73 34.01 27.78
N THR A 68 -20.73 33.52 28.50
CA THR A 68 -19.37 34.09 28.46
C THR A 68 -18.29 33.02 28.32
N SER A 69 -18.64 31.75 28.53
CA SER A 69 -17.73 30.62 28.46
C SER A 69 -17.44 30.17 27.03
N HIS A 70 -16.40 29.35 26.86
CA HIS A 70 -16.08 28.72 25.57
C HIS A 70 -17.26 27.86 25.06
N ALA A 71 -17.87 27.08 25.95
CA ALA A 71 -19.05 26.28 25.63
C ALA A 71 -20.24 27.13 25.13
N ALA A 72 -20.35 28.38 25.57
CA ALA A 72 -21.36 29.31 25.04
C ALA A 72 -21.03 29.73 23.60
N ALA A 73 -19.76 29.97 23.26
CA ALA A 73 -19.34 30.23 21.88
C ALA A 73 -19.60 29.01 20.97
N GLU A 74 -19.29 27.81 21.47
CA GLU A 74 -19.52 26.54 20.76
C GLU A 74 -21.00 26.30 20.47
N ALA A 75 -21.87 26.50 21.46
CA ALA A 75 -23.31 26.34 21.28
C ALA A 75 -23.90 27.36 20.29
N GLU A 76 -23.44 28.61 20.34
CA GLU A 76 -23.96 29.66 19.48
C GLU A 76 -23.49 29.51 18.03
N VAL A 77 -22.22 29.16 17.79
CA VAL A 77 -21.73 28.94 16.42
C VAL A 77 -22.43 27.74 15.77
N GLN A 78 -22.60 26.63 16.49
CA GLN A 78 -23.35 25.46 16.00
C GLN A 78 -24.82 25.82 15.72
N GLY A 79 -25.43 26.66 16.57
CA GLY A 79 -26.78 27.17 16.35
C GLY A 79 -26.92 27.99 15.06
N TYR A 80 -25.91 28.81 14.73
CA TYR A 80 -25.87 29.54 13.46
C TYR A 80 -25.70 28.61 12.26
N MET A 81 -24.91 27.54 12.41
CA MET A 81 -24.68 26.55 11.34
C MET A 81 -25.92 25.71 11.06
N ALA A 82 -26.61 25.23 12.09
CA ALA A 82 -27.74 24.30 11.94
C ALA A 82 -29.05 24.99 11.54
N ASN A 83 -29.36 26.15 12.12
CA ASN A 83 -30.72 26.71 12.00
C ASN A 83 -30.85 27.84 10.97
N ASN A 84 -29.74 28.43 10.51
CA ASN A 84 -29.74 29.86 10.20
C ASN A 84 -28.85 30.27 9.02
N ALA A 85 -28.47 29.35 8.14
CA ALA A 85 -27.59 29.66 7.03
C ALA A 85 -28.09 29.07 5.70
N VAL A 86 -27.49 29.55 4.61
CA VAL A 86 -27.77 29.13 3.24
C VAL A 86 -27.78 27.60 3.19
N PRO A 87 -28.96 26.96 3.00
CA PRO A 87 -29.12 25.54 3.32
C PRO A 87 -28.16 24.66 2.52
N ASP A 88 -27.84 25.07 1.28
CA ASP A 88 -27.05 24.31 0.32
C ASP A 88 -25.56 24.69 0.23
N VAL A 89 -25.03 25.44 1.22
CA VAL A 89 -23.62 25.90 1.22
C VAL A 89 -22.85 25.31 2.39
N ASP A 90 -21.62 24.86 2.15
CA ASP A 90 -20.75 24.35 3.22
C ASP A 90 -20.37 25.46 4.21
N ILE A 91 -20.32 25.13 5.50
CA ILE A 91 -20.05 26.10 6.56
C ILE A 91 -18.93 25.61 7.46
N VAL A 92 -17.94 26.48 7.70
CA VAL A 92 -16.96 26.31 8.76
C VAL A 92 -17.30 27.23 9.92
N GLY A 93 -17.54 26.65 11.09
CA GLY A 93 -17.78 27.39 12.34
C GLY A 93 -16.51 27.53 13.15
N ILE A 94 -16.29 28.72 13.73
CA ILE A 94 -15.18 28.98 14.64
C ILE A 94 -15.74 29.51 15.96
N ALA A 95 -15.61 28.73 17.03
CA ALA A 95 -15.84 29.21 18.39
C ALA A 95 -14.51 29.68 18.98
N VAL A 96 -14.44 30.95 19.40
CA VAL A 96 -13.22 31.52 19.98
C VAL A 96 -13.50 32.14 21.35
N SER A 97 -12.66 31.82 22.34
CA SER A 97 -12.72 32.50 23.63
C SER A 97 -11.36 32.69 24.30
N GLY A 98 -11.22 33.75 25.11
CA GLY A 98 -9.98 34.04 25.84
C GLY A 98 -9.64 35.54 25.82
N GLN A 99 -8.66 35.93 26.62
CA GLN A 99 -8.29 37.34 26.83
C GLN A 99 -6.88 37.68 26.34
N THR A 100 -6.07 36.70 25.94
CA THR A 100 -4.73 36.84 25.35
C THR A 100 -4.52 35.78 24.27
N MET A 101 -3.60 36.00 23.31
CA MET A 101 -3.30 34.99 22.27
C MET A 101 -2.93 33.62 22.85
N ASP A 102 -2.12 33.59 23.91
CA ASP A 102 -1.68 32.34 24.55
C ASP A 102 -2.78 31.61 25.33
N SER A 103 -3.87 32.31 25.67
CA SER A 103 -5.01 31.76 26.42
C SER A 103 -6.24 31.54 25.54
N LEU A 104 -6.14 31.77 24.23
CA LEU A 104 -7.23 31.52 23.31
C LEU A 104 -7.55 30.02 23.26
N LYS A 105 -8.82 29.72 23.43
CA LYS A 105 -9.42 28.44 23.09
C LYS A 105 -10.15 28.62 21.77
N VAL A 106 -9.90 27.69 20.86
CA VAL A 106 -10.53 27.68 19.54
C VAL A 106 -11.06 26.29 19.26
N THR A 107 -12.31 26.21 18.82
CA THR A 107 -12.92 24.97 18.32
C THR A 107 -13.43 25.24 16.91
N TYR A 108 -13.13 24.32 15.99
CA TYR A 108 -13.58 24.38 14.61
C TYR A 108 -14.69 23.35 14.38
N TYR A 109 -15.68 23.74 13.58
CA TYR A 109 -16.82 22.92 13.20
C TYR A 109 -16.98 22.92 11.67
N PHE A 110 -17.55 21.85 11.13
CA PHE A 110 -17.93 21.72 9.74
C PHE A 110 -19.40 21.32 9.62
N ARG A 111 -20.13 21.93 8.70
CA ARG A 111 -21.45 21.51 8.26
C ARG A 111 -21.48 21.45 6.74
N LYS A 112 -21.91 20.32 6.21
CA LYS A 112 -22.08 20.15 4.76
C LYS A 112 -23.39 20.80 4.29
N GLY A 113 -23.34 21.46 3.13
CA GLY A 113 -24.50 21.97 2.42
C GLY A 113 -25.53 20.87 2.17
N GLY A 114 -26.80 21.19 2.40
CA GLY A 114 -27.93 20.28 2.32
C GLY A 114 -28.11 19.38 3.55
N THR A 115 -27.34 19.58 4.62
CA THR A 115 -27.43 18.81 5.87
C THR A 115 -27.49 19.73 7.10
N ASP A 116 -28.06 19.20 8.18
CA ASP A 116 -28.09 19.86 9.50
C ASP A 116 -27.02 19.30 10.46
N ASP A 117 -26.25 18.31 10.00
CA ASP A 117 -25.21 17.66 10.80
C ASP A 117 -23.98 18.56 10.93
N VAL A 118 -23.65 18.91 12.16
CA VAL A 118 -22.47 19.71 12.51
C VAL A 118 -21.44 18.83 13.19
N GLU A 119 -20.28 18.68 12.55
CA GLU A 119 -19.16 17.87 13.03
C GLU A 119 -18.04 18.75 13.59
N VAL A 120 -17.36 18.28 14.64
CA VAL A 120 -16.15 18.93 15.15
C VAL A 120 -14.98 18.58 14.23
N ILE A 121 -14.16 19.56 13.86
CA ILE A 121 -12.89 19.31 13.18
C ILE A 121 -11.81 19.06 14.24
N ASP A 122 -11.56 17.78 14.52
CA ASP A 122 -10.62 17.34 15.55
C ASP A 122 -9.16 17.76 15.25
N GLY A 123 -8.40 18.06 16.30
CA GLY A 123 -6.97 18.37 16.23
C GLY A 123 -6.62 19.83 15.98
N LEU A 124 -7.60 20.70 15.67
CA LEU A 124 -7.39 22.14 15.54
C LEU A 124 -7.76 22.88 16.83
N THR A 125 -6.76 23.48 17.49
CA THR A 125 -6.93 24.12 18.82
C THR A 125 -6.49 25.58 18.88
N ALA A 126 -6.03 26.15 17.77
CA ALA A 126 -5.54 27.53 17.68
C ALA A 126 -6.08 28.22 16.42
N LEU A 127 -6.09 29.56 16.42
CA LEU A 127 -6.41 30.34 15.23
C LEU A 127 -5.40 30.04 14.10
N MET A 128 -5.89 29.97 12.88
CA MET A 128 -5.09 29.58 11.71
C MET A 128 -5.27 30.53 10.53
N PRO A 129 -4.22 30.77 9.72
CA PRO A 129 -4.34 31.55 8.49
C PRO A 129 -5.42 30.99 7.54
N LEU A 130 -6.06 31.86 6.77
CA LEU A 130 -7.19 31.47 5.89
C LEU A 130 -6.78 30.46 4.80
N ASP A 131 -5.57 30.54 4.28
CA ASP A 131 -5.04 29.59 3.29
C ASP A 131 -4.83 28.19 3.89
N ALA A 132 -4.43 28.11 5.16
CA ALA A 132 -4.35 26.86 5.90
C ALA A 132 -5.76 26.31 6.22
N LEU A 133 -6.72 27.18 6.52
CA LEU A 133 -8.10 26.80 6.79
C LEU A 133 -8.78 26.26 5.53
N ALA A 134 -8.59 26.92 4.39
CA ALA A 134 -9.13 26.47 3.10
C ALA A 134 -8.63 25.06 2.72
N LYS A 135 -7.37 24.73 3.01
CA LYS A 135 -6.83 23.37 2.81
C LYS A 135 -7.50 22.34 3.71
N HIS A 136 -7.78 22.68 4.96
CA HIS A 136 -8.50 21.79 5.88
C HIS A 136 -9.95 21.61 5.46
N TYR A 137 -10.63 22.70 5.07
CA TYR A 137 -11.97 22.65 4.50
C TYR A 137 -12.02 21.69 3.31
N GLN A 138 -11.09 21.81 2.34
CA GLN A 138 -11.07 20.92 1.18
C GLN A 138 -10.96 19.45 1.58
N ALA A 139 -10.12 19.14 2.58
CA ALA A 139 -9.96 17.77 3.09
C ALA A 139 -11.21 17.23 3.81
N VAL A 140 -11.99 18.10 4.47
CA VAL A 140 -13.21 17.69 5.19
C VAL A 140 -14.42 17.62 4.23
N ALA A 141 -14.60 18.60 3.34
CA ALA A 141 -15.74 18.72 2.44
C ALA A 141 -15.70 17.74 1.27
N HIS A 142 -14.51 17.52 0.71
CA HIS A 142 -14.30 16.71 -0.49
C HIS A 142 -13.58 15.39 -0.21
N GLY A 143 -13.15 15.17 1.04
CA GLY A 143 -12.26 14.09 1.43
C GLY A 143 -10.79 14.51 1.30
N ASP A 144 -9.91 13.87 2.08
CA ASP A 144 -8.47 14.05 1.92
C ASP A 144 -8.09 13.53 0.52
N PRO A 145 -7.51 14.38 -0.37
CA PRO A 145 -6.95 13.96 -1.67
C PRO A 145 -5.97 12.79 -1.57
N LEU A 146 -5.51 12.49 -0.36
CA LEU A 146 -4.52 11.47 -0.01
C LEU A 146 -5.11 10.28 0.75
N SER A 147 -6.43 10.28 0.98
CA SER A 147 -7.11 9.10 1.50
C SER A 147 -6.96 7.93 0.53
N ASP A 148 -6.80 6.73 1.07
CA ASP A 148 -6.59 5.51 0.27
C ASP A 148 -7.72 5.26 -0.74
N ILE A 149 -8.93 5.70 -0.41
CA ILE A 149 -10.10 5.56 -1.27
C ILE A 149 -9.96 6.44 -2.53
N GLU A 150 -9.54 7.70 -2.35
CA GLU A 150 -9.38 8.64 -3.45
C GLU A 150 -8.17 8.32 -4.31
N LEU A 151 -7.03 8.00 -3.70
CA LEU A 151 -5.87 7.52 -4.42
C LEU A 151 -6.24 6.30 -5.27
N ARG A 152 -6.96 5.33 -4.70
CA ARG A 152 -7.42 4.16 -5.45
C ARG A 152 -8.37 4.52 -6.59
N ARG A 153 -9.30 5.47 -6.38
CA ARG A 153 -10.24 5.93 -7.42
C ARG A 153 -9.49 6.62 -8.56
N PHE A 154 -8.55 7.50 -8.24
CA PHE A 154 -7.69 8.17 -9.22
C PHE A 154 -6.89 7.15 -10.04
N LEU A 155 -6.22 6.19 -9.38
CA LEU A 155 -5.42 5.18 -10.07
C LEU A 155 -6.28 4.18 -10.88
N LEU A 156 -7.56 3.99 -10.53
CA LEU A 156 -8.53 3.27 -11.38
C LEU A 156 -8.77 4.02 -12.69
N GLN A 157 -9.14 5.28 -12.59
CA GLN A 157 -9.40 6.14 -13.76
C GLN A 157 -8.15 6.32 -14.62
N LEU A 158 -6.99 6.48 -14.00
CA LEU A 158 -5.71 6.61 -14.71
C LEU A 158 -5.38 5.32 -15.50
N ASN A 159 -5.61 4.15 -14.90
CA ASN A 159 -5.38 2.88 -15.58
C ASN A 159 -6.35 2.69 -16.78
N GLU A 160 -7.60 3.16 -16.68
CA GLU A 160 -8.54 3.18 -17.81
C GLU A 160 -8.05 4.12 -18.92
N ARG A 161 -7.54 5.30 -18.57
CA ARG A 161 -6.94 6.25 -19.55
C ARG A 161 -5.74 5.64 -20.27
N PHE A 162 -4.89 4.88 -19.57
CA PHE A 162 -3.79 4.14 -20.21
C PHE A 162 -4.29 3.01 -21.13
N HIS A 163 -5.40 2.36 -20.78
CA HIS A 163 -5.94 1.25 -21.57
C HIS A 163 -6.74 1.71 -22.79
N LYS A 164 -7.33 2.92 -22.75
CA LYS A 164 -8.18 3.46 -23.81
C LYS A 164 -7.58 3.16 -25.19
N ASP A 165 -8.39 2.59 -26.09
CA ASP A 165 -7.99 2.19 -27.45
C ASP A 165 -6.75 1.26 -27.54
N SER A 166 -6.44 0.51 -26.47
CA SER A 166 -5.24 -0.33 -26.34
C SER A 166 -3.91 0.41 -26.51
N ARG A 167 -3.87 1.70 -26.17
CA ARG A 167 -2.69 2.58 -26.32
C ARG A 167 -1.49 2.12 -25.49
N VAL A 168 -1.72 1.54 -24.30
CA VAL A 168 -0.69 0.91 -23.46
C VAL A 168 -1.10 -0.51 -23.13
N ARG A 169 -0.21 -1.46 -23.43
CA ARG A 169 -0.41 -2.89 -23.12
C ARG A 169 -0.52 -3.07 -21.61
N ASP A 170 -1.42 -3.94 -21.18
CA ASP A 170 -1.66 -4.25 -19.77
C ASP A 170 -0.37 -4.63 -19.02
N THR A 171 0.51 -5.41 -19.65
CA THR A 171 1.81 -5.82 -19.08
C THR A 171 2.79 -4.66 -18.89
N GLU A 172 2.55 -3.53 -19.54
CA GLU A 172 3.44 -2.37 -19.55
C GLU A 172 2.89 -1.19 -18.73
N ARG A 173 1.61 -1.18 -18.35
CA ARG A 173 0.99 -0.03 -17.65
C ARG A 173 1.71 0.34 -16.36
N SER A 174 2.12 -0.65 -15.58
CA SER A 174 2.89 -0.41 -14.34
C SER A 174 4.27 0.19 -14.63
N LEU A 175 4.92 -0.28 -15.69
CA LEU A 175 6.21 0.25 -16.12
C LEU A 175 6.05 1.65 -16.74
N PHE A 176 4.95 1.90 -17.44
CA PHE A 176 4.61 3.20 -17.99
C PHE A 176 4.38 4.24 -16.91
N PHE A 177 3.58 3.91 -15.89
CA PHE A 177 3.41 4.73 -14.70
C PHE A 177 4.76 5.04 -14.03
N SER A 178 5.63 4.02 -13.90
CA SER A 178 6.98 4.19 -13.37
C SER A 178 7.81 5.16 -14.19
N ALA A 179 7.73 5.07 -15.53
CA ALA A 179 8.46 5.95 -16.44
C ALA A 179 8.08 7.42 -16.23
N LEU A 180 6.78 7.70 -16.09
CA LEU A 180 6.28 9.06 -15.83
C LEU A 180 6.74 9.57 -14.47
N MET A 181 6.67 8.74 -13.43
CA MET A 181 7.15 9.10 -12.08
C MET A 181 8.66 9.40 -12.07
N ILE A 182 9.46 8.56 -12.74
CA ILE A 182 10.92 8.77 -12.84
C ILE A 182 11.23 10.00 -13.70
N ALA A 183 10.48 10.24 -14.77
CA ALA A 183 10.66 11.45 -15.58
C ALA A 183 10.30 12.72 -14.79
N LEU A 184 9.28 12.68 -13.93
CA LEU A 184 8.94 13.78 -13.01
C LEU A 184 10.02 14.02 -11.93
N ASP A 185 10.93 13.08 -11.68
CA ASP A 185 12.13 13.33 -10.86
C ASP A 185 13.24 14.10 -11.62
N ASP A 186 13.09 14.30 -12.93
CA ASP A 186 13.99 15.08 -13.76
C ASP A 186 13.55 16.54 -13.87
N ASN A 187 14.30 17.43 -13.18
CA ASN A 187 14.03 18.87 -13.20
C ASN A 187 13.93 19.47 -14.63
N PRO A 188 14.84 19.15 -15.58
CA PRO A 188 14.70 19.59 -16.97
C PRO A 188 13.37 19.17 -17.60
N PHE A 189 12.98 17.90 -17.48
CA PHE A 189 11.73 17.41 -18.04
C PHE A 189 10.50 18.14 -17.48
N ARG A 190 10.43 18.28 -16.15
CA ARG A 190 9.34 18.99 -15.46
C ARG A 190 9.16 20.42 -15.93
N ALA A 191 10.26 21.10 -16.26
CA ALA A 191 10.22 22.49 -16.69
C ALA A 191 9.64 22.67 -18.11
N VAL A 192 9.66 21.62 -18.96
CA VAL A 192 9.39 21.76 -20.40
C VAL A 192 8.21 20.95 -20.91
N TYR A 193 7.79 19.87 -20.23
CA TYR A 193 6.83 18.92 -20.82
C TYR A 193 5.48 19.55 -21.22
N GLN A 194 5.02 20.55 -20.46
CA GLN A 194 3.77 21.28 -20.75
C GLN A 194 3.84 22.11 -22.03
N SER A 195 5.03 22.61 -22.38
CA SER A 195 5.25 23.44 -23.57
C SER A 195 5.70 22.67 -24.80
N ILE A 196 5.74 21.33 -24.75
CA ILE A 196 6.13 20.51 -25.92
C ILE A 196 5.01 20.57 -26.97
N ASP A 197 5.38 20.88 -28.21
CA ASP A 197 4.47 20.89 -29.36
C ASP A 197 4.44 19.53 -30.09
N ALA A 198 3.40 19.33 -30.90
CA ALA A 198 3.31 18.19 -31.80
C ALA A 198 4.32 18.31 -32.95
N PRO A 199 4.83 17.19 -33.49
CA PRO A 199 5.66 17.22 -34.69
C PRO A 199 4.91 17.80 -35.90
N GLU A 200 5.63 18.51 -36.77
CA GLU A 200 5.07 18.96 -38.06
C GLU A 200 4.78 17.79 -39.02
N ASP A 201 5.46 16.65 -38.83
CA ASP A 201 5.27 15.45 -39.64
C ASP A 201 4.08 14.62 -39.14
N ASN A 202 2.94 14.77 -39.81
CA ASN A 202 1.68 14.04 -39.52
C ASN A 202 1.78 12.50 -39.63
N ARG A 203 2.91 11.95 -40.07
CA ARG A 203 3.15 10.48 -40.05
C ARG A 203 3.59 9.98 -38.68
N LEU A 204 3.99 10.88 -37.78
CA LEU A 204 4.38 10.58 -36.41
C LEU A 204 3.15 10.67 -35.48
N VAL A 205 3.19 9.95 -34.37
CA VAL A 205 2.21 10.13 -33.28
C VAL A 205 2.31 11.56 -32.73
N GLU A 206 1.18 12.15 -32.37
CA GLU A 206 1.09 13.55 -31.95
C GLU A 206 2.02 13.86 -30.76
N ALA A 207 2.12 12.92 -29.81
CA ALA A 207 2.96 13.04 -28.63
C ALA A 207 4.44 12.61 -28.83
N ARG A 208 4.93 12.48 -30.07
CA ARG A 208 6.26 11.90 -30.33
C ARG A 208 7.39 12.59 -29.58
N TYR A 209 7.45 13.92 -29.62
CA TYR A 209 8.49 14.69 -28.93
C TYR A 209 8.39 14.57 -27.41
N LEU A 210 7.17 14.51 -26.87
CA LEU A 210 6.93 14.27 -25.44
C LEU A 210 7.44 12.87 -25.03
N ASN A 211 7.14 11.85 -25.84
CA ASN A 211 7.63 10.48 -25.60
C ASN A 211 9.16 10.40 -25.58
N ASP A 212 9.84 11.07 -26.52
CA ASP A 212 11.30 11.12 -26.54
C ASP A 212 11.86 11.81 -25.29
N GLN A 213 11.26 12.93 -24.86
CA GLN A 213 11.65 13.63 -23.63
C GLN A 213 11.44 12.78 -22.36
N ILE A 214 10.36 11.99 -22.28
CA ILE A 214 10.15 11.06 -21.16
C ILE A 214 11.28 10.02 -21.10
N VAL A 215 11.60 9.39 -22.24
CA VAL A 215 12.65 8.36 -22.28
C VAL A 215 14.02 8.94 -21.94
N GLU A 216 14.35 10.13 -22.46
CA GLU A 216 15.60 10.81 -22.12
C GLU A 216 15.67 11.17 -20.63
N ALA A 217 14.58 11.65 -20.05
CA ALA A 217 14.49 11.97 -18.63
C ALA A 217 14.71 10.74 -17.76
N VAL A 218 14.06 9.61 -18.10
CA VAL A 218 14.29 8.32 -17.45
C VAL A 218 15.77 7.96 -17.54
N GLN A 219 16.38 7.93 -18.73
CA GLN A 219 17.79 7.59 -18.91
C GLN A 219 18.74 8.46 -18.07
N ARG A 220 18.49 9.78 -18.00
CA ARG A 220 19.26 10.71 -17.14
C ARG A 220 19.13 10.39 -15.65
N GLN A 221 17.95 10.00 -15.19
CA GLN A 221 17.73 9.64 -13.78
C GLN A 221 18.34 8.29 -13.44
N LEU A 222 18.23 7.31 -14.34
CA LEU A 222 18.78 5.96 -14.13
C LEU A 222 20.31 6.00 -14.07
N SER A 223 20.96 6.70 -15.00
CA SER A 223 22.42 6.80 -15.05
C SER A 223 23.06 7.39 -13.79
N LYS A 224 22.33 8.17 -12.99
CA LYS A 224 22.83 8.71 -11.70
C LYS A 224 22.95 7.66 -10.59
N LYS A 225 22.19 6.56 -10.66
CA LYS A 225 22.08 5.59 -9.55
C LYS A 225 22.56 4.18 -9.90
N VAL A 226 22.82 3.85 -11.16
CA VAL A 226 23.23 2.50 -11.56
C VAL A 226 24.68 2.21 -11.15
N ASN A 227 24.89 1.09 -10.44
CA ASN A 227 26.21 0.59 -10.00
C ASN A 227 26.65 -0.70 -10.70
N SER A 228 25.87 -1.22 -11.65
CA SER A 228 26.16 -2.46 -12.38
C SER A 228 25.79 -2.34 -13.85
N ARG A 229 26.67 -2.82 -14.74
CA ARG A 229 26.44 -2.88 -16.19
C ARG A 229 25.20 -3.68 -16.57
N SER A 230 24.83 -4.69 -15.77
CA SER A 230 23.63 -5.50 -16.00
C SER A 230 22.35 -4.66 -15.91
N LYS A 231 22.32 -3.67 -15.02
CA LYS A 231 21.17 -2.75 -14.90
C LYS A 231 21.15 -1.71 -16.01
N GLU A 232 22.31 -1.27 -16.49
CA GLU A 232 22.41 -0.16 -17.44
C GLU A 232 21.81 -0.48 -18.81
N ILE A 233 22.13 -1.66 -19.35
CA ILE A 233 21.69 -2.09 -20.69
C ILE A 233 20.21 -2.50 -20.66
N ASP A 234 19.82 -3.37 -19.74
CA ASP A 234 18.48 -3.93 -19.74
C ASP A 234 17.42 -2.90 -19.33
N TRP A 235 17.72 -1.95 -18.45
CA TRP A 235 16.68 -1.08 -17.89
C TRP A 235 16.28 0.04 -18.83
N ALA A 236 17.22 0.63 -19.58
CA ALA A 236 16.93 1.68 -20.56
C ALA A 236 16.07 1.16 -21.72
N ASP A 237 16.35 -0.05 -22.21
CA ASP A 237 15.59 -0.67 -23.31
C ASP A 237 14.15 -1.00 -22.91
N ARG A 238 13.90 -1.26 -21.62
CA ARG A 238 12.55 -1.59 -21.11
C ARG A 238 11.61 -0.41 -21.11
N PHE A 239 12.12 0.82 -21.14
CA PHE A 239 11.31 2.02 -21.29
C PHE A 239 11.17 2.48 -22.75
N ALA A 240 11.81 1.79 -23.71
CA ALA A 240 11.76 2.19 -25.11
C ALA A 240 10.34 2.12 -25.71
N PHE A 241 9.46 1.28 -25.19
CA PHE A 241 8.06 1.20 -25.65
C PHE A 241 7.28 2.51 -25.46
N VAL A 242 7.72 3.39 -24.54
CA VAL A 242 7.14 4.73 -24.35
C VAL A 242 7.17 5.52 -25.67
N LYS A 243 8.20 5.30 -26.51
CA LYS A 243 8.34 5.94 -27.82
C LYS A 243 7.21 5.63 -28.80
N THR A 244 6.46 4.56 -28.55
CA THR A 244 5.35 4.09 -29.39
C THR A 244 3.98 4.28 -28.73
N VAL A 245 3.91 4.89 -27.54
CA VAL A 245 2.64 5.19 -26.88
C VAL A 245 1.92 6.30 -27.63
N ASP A 246 0.68 6.03 -28.03
CA ASP A 246 -0.14 6.92 -28.85
C ASP A 246 -1.29 7.52 -28.02
N ILE A 247 -0.97 8.48 -27.17
CA ILE A 247 -1.95 9.27 -26.43
C ILE A 247 -1.95 10.67 -27.05
N PRO A 248 -3.13 11.27 -27.35
CA PRO A 248 -3.21 12.66 -27.83
C PRO A 248 -2.44 13.60 -26.92
N LEU A 249 -1.73 14.57 -27.50
CA LEU A 249 -0.71 15.35 -26.79
C LEU A 249 -1.29 16.07 -25.57
N ASP A 250 -2.43 16.75 -25.72
CA ASP A 250 -3.08 17.47 -24.61
C ASP A 250 -3.61 16.51 -23.53
N GLU A 251 -4.17 15.37 -23.93
CA GLU A 251 -4.60 14.32 -22.99
C GLU A 251 -3.41 13.82 -22.17
N TYR A 252 -2.27 13.62 -22.82
CA TYR A 252 -1.05 13.10 -22.20
C TYR A 252 -0.41 14.11 -21.23
N LYS A 253 -0.35 15.39 -21.61
CA LYS A 253 0.09 16.46 -20.70
C LYS A 253 -0.77 16.52 -19.44
N ASN A 254 -2.09 16.40 -19.59
CA ASN A 254 -3.02 16.37 -18.46
C ASN A 254 -2.81 15.13 -17.59
N ILE A 255 -2.58 13.95 -18.19
CA ILE A 255 -2.22 12.73 -17.44
C ILE A 255 -0.97 12.98 -16.58
N ILE A 256 0.09 13.54 -17.16
CA ILE A 256 1.35 13.78 -16.46
C ILE A 256 1.14 14.80 -15.34
N ALA A 257 0.36 15.87 -15.58
CA ALA A 257 0.02 16.87 -14.58
C ALA A 257 -0.78 16.27 -13.40
N ASP A 258 -1.79 15.44 -13.69
CA ASP A 258 -2.58 14.77 -12.66
C ASP A 258 -1.72 13.84 -11.79
N ILE A 259 -0.79 13.10 -12.40
CA ILE A 259 0.16 12.25 -11.67
C ILE A 259 1.11 13.11 -10.83
N ASP A 260 1.59 14.24 -11.37
CA ASP A 260 2.48 15.14 -10.65
C ASP A 260 1.81 15.68 -9.39
N GLU A 261 0.60 16.23 -9.52
CA GLU A 261 -0.17 16.83 -8.44
C GLU A 261 -0.62 15.82 -7.39
N ARG A 262 -1.16 14.66 -7.81
CA ARG A 262 -1.86 13.73 -6.90
C ARG A 262 -0.98 12.63 -6.33
N VAL A 263 0.18 12.35 -6.95
CA VAL A 263 1.06 11.25 -6.50
C VAL A 263 2.50 11.72 -6.29
N HIS A 264 3.12 12.32 -7.31
CA HIS A 264 4.54 12.63 -7.26
C HIS A 264 4.87 13.74 -6.24
N GLN A 265 4.24 14.93 -6.31
CA GLN A 265 4.51 16.00 -5.33
C GLN A 265 4.18 15.58 -3.89
N PRO A 266 3.04 14.92 -3.61
CA PRO A 266 2.78 14.38 -2.28
C PRO A 266 3.85 13.39 -1.80
N SER A 267 4.35 12.50 -2.68
CA SER A 267 5.39 11.54 -2.31
C SER A 267 6.71 12.17 -1.85
N LYS A 268 6.99 13.41 -2.26
CA LYS A 268 8.19 14.16 -1.84
C LYS A 268 8.04 14.78 -0.45
N GLN A 269 6.83 14.88 0.10
CA GLN A 269 6.59 15.43 1.43
C GLN A 269 6.87 14.35 2.48
N ALA A 270 7.64 14.68 3.53
CA ALA A 270 8.09 13.71 4.55
C ALA A 270 6.93 12.97 5.24
N THR A 271 5.78 13.63 5.42
CA THR A 271 4.56 13.06 6.01
C THR A 271 3.77 12.15 5.08
N LYS A 272 4.12 12.11 3.78
CA LYS A 272 3.34 11.47 2.71
C LYS A 272 4.18 10.57 1.80
N ARG A 273 5.38 10.17 2.25
CA ARG A 273 6.28 9.25 1.52
C ARG A 273 5.59 7.94 1.12
N ASP A 274 4.67 7.45 1.94
CA ASP A 274 3.93 6.19 1.70
C ASP A 274 2.93 6.27 0.53
N VAL A 275 2.57 7.47 0.03
CA VAL A 275 1.67 7.62 -1.13
C VAL A 275 2.22 6.90 -2.37
N LEU A 276 3.56 6.94 -2.54
CA LEU A 276 4.24 6.33 -3.68
C LEU A 276 4.16 4.80 -3.62
N GLY A 277 4.48 4.22 -2.47
CA GLY A 277 4.39 2.78 -2.23
C GLY A 277 2.96 2.29 -2.47
N ARG A 278 1.96 2.97 -1.88
CA ARG A 278 0.54 2.63 -2.08
C ARG A 278 0.10 2.74 -3.54
N ALA A 279 0.47 3.82 -4.24
CA ALA A 279 0.11 4.00 -5.64
C ALA A 279 0.72 2.93 -6.55
N TYR A 280 2.00 2.62 -6.34
CA TYR A 280 2.71 1.61 -7.08
C TYR A 280 2.11 0.20 -6.87
N LYS A 281 1.81 -0.16 -5.62
CA LYS A 281 1.16 -1.42 -5.25
C LYS A 281 -0.20 -1.60 -5.93
N ILE A 282 -1.01 -0.55 -5.98
CA ILE A 282 -2.32 -0.59 -6.66
C ILE A 282 -2.15 -0.88 -8.16
N PHE A 283 -1.19 -0.23 -8.83
CA PHE A 283 -0.88 -0.50 -10.24
C PHE A 283 -0.36 -1.92 -10.47
N LEU A 284 0.55 -2.38 -9.62
CA LEU A 284 1.18 -3.69 -9.72
C LEU A 284 0.18 -4.84 -9.47
N SER A 285 -0.71 -4.70 -8.49
CA SER A 285 -1.73 -5.71 -8.16
C SER A 285 -2.65 -6.04 -9.34
N ARG A 286 -2.79 -5.13 -10.31
CA ARG A 286 -3.54 -5.35 -11.55
C ARG A 286 -2.73 -6.02 -12.65
N ALA A 287 -1.42 -5.75 -12.72
CA ALA A 287 -0.54 -6.43 -13.67
C ALA A 287 -0.51 -7.96 -13.44
N GLY A 288 -0.70 -8.40 -12.19
CA GLY A 288 -0.74 -9.82 -11.81
C GLY A 288 -2.07 -10.56 -12.07
N LYS A 289 -3.16 -9.86 -12.42
CA LYS A 289 -4.48 -10.49 -12.70
C LYS A 289 -4.67 -10.93 -14.15
N MET A 290 -3.63 -10.80 -14.97
CA MET A 290 -3.70 -11.08 -16.39
C MET A 290 -3.45 -12.55 -16.72
N ASP A 291 -4.40 -13.15 -17.44
CA ASP A 291 -4.55 -14.55 -17.87
C ASP A 291 -3.34 -15.23 -18.57
N ASN A 292 -2.18 -14.58 -18.70
CA ASN A 292 -1.07 -15.09 -19.50
C ASN A 292 0.31 -15.13 -18.83
N LYS A 293 0.43 -14.86 -17.52
CA LYS A 293 1.68 -15.14 -16.81
C LYS A 293 1.42 -15.77 -15.44
N ASN A 294 2.13 -16.86 -15.17
CA ASN A 294 2.19 -17.55 -13.87
C ASN A 294 2.89 -16.68 -12.79
N ILE A 295 2.47 -15.42 -12.60
CA ILE A 295 3.05 -14.52 -11.62
C ILE A 295 2.28 -14.68 -10.31
N ILE A 296 2.96 -15.19 -9.28
CA ILE A 296 2.42 -15.25 -7.93
C ILE A 296 2.83 -13.96 -7.21
N LEU A 297 1.86 -13.09 -6.92
CA LEU A 297 2.12 -11.89 -6.11
C LEU A 297 1.86 -12.24 -4.64
N THR A 298 2.90 -12.18 -3.80
CA THR A 298 2.73 -12.37 -2.35
C THR A 298 1.90 -11.22 -1.78
N PRO A 299 0.81 -11.48 -1.03
CA PRO A 299 0.07 -10.42 -0.35
C PRO A 299 0.95 -9.63 0.63
N ASP A 300 0.77 -8.32 0.69
CA ASP A 300 1.60 -7.40 1.51
C ASP A 300 1.70 -7.81 2.98
N HIS A 301 0.58 -8.22 3.58
CA HIS A 301 0.56 -8.63 4.97
C HIS A 301 1.43 -9.86 5.22
N ILE A 302 1.50 -10.78 4.25
CA ILE A 302 2.37 -11.96 4.30
C ILE A 302 3.83 -11.59 4.02
N ILE A 303 4.08 -10.64 3.11
CA ILE A 303 5.43 -10.08 2.90
C ILE A 303 5.97 -9.56 4.23
N ARG A 304 5.20 -8.70 4.89
CA ARG A 304 5.56 -8.11 6.19
C ARG A 304 5.84 -9.18 7.24
N LEU A 305 4.92 -10.12 7.42
CA LEU A 305 5.09 -11.23 8.36
C LEU A 305 6.38 -12.03 8.08
N MET A 306 6.68 -12.37 6.83
CA MET A 306 7.87 -13.14 6.50
C MET A 306 9.18 -12.38 6.74
N VAL A 307 9.19 -11.07 6.48
CA VAL A 307 10.36 -10.20 6.79
C VAL A 307 10.53 -10.05 8.30
N ASP A 308 9.43 -9.87 9.04
CA ASP A 308 9.46 -9.82 10.51
C ASP A 308 9.97 -11.15 11.11
N LEU A 309 9.55 -12.30 10.55
CA LEU A 309 10.05 -13.64 10.92
C LEU A 309 11.52 -13.87 10.53
N ALA A 310 12.03 -13.15 9.52
CA ALA A 310 13.45 -13.17 9.18
C ALA A 310 14.29 -12.55 10.30
N ASP A 311 13.69 -11.72 11.17
CA ASP A 311 14.31 -11.13 12.36
C ASP A 311 15.56 -10.33 11.98
N LEU A 312 15.34 -9.29 11.17
CA LEU A 312 16.40 -8.45 10.64
C LEU A 312 17.09 -7.65 11.76
N GLY A 313 18.42 -7.72 11.77
CA GLY A 313 19.30 -6.83 12.52
C GLY A 313 19.88 -5.74 11.62
N ARG A 314 20.42 -4.70 12.25
CA ARG A 314 20.93 -3.52 11.54
C ARG A 314 21.92 -3.87 10.43
N ASP A 315 22.82 -4.83 10.66
CA ASP A 315 23.94 -5.19 9.77
C ASP A 315 23.66 -6.36 8.82
N ASP A 316 22.41 -6.83 8.76
CA ASP A 316 22.06 -7.97 7.94
C ASP A 316 22.05 -7.64 6.44
N VAL A 317 22.42 -8.64 5.63
CA VAL A 317 22.36 -8.56 4.17
C VAL A 317 21.26 -9.49 3.69
N VAL A 318 20.26 -8.89 3.06
CA VAL A 318 19.02 -9.55 2.64
C VAL A 318 19.11 -9.96 1.17
N LEU A 319 18.75 -11.22 0.91
CA LEU A 319 18.73 -11.85 -0.40
C LEU A 319 17.32 -12.28 -0.77
N ASP A 320 16.89 -11.93 -1.97
CA ASP A 320 15.72 -12.50 -2.62
C ASP A 320 16.12 -13.10 -3.97
N THR A 321 16.01 -14.42 -4.09
CA THR A 321 16.43 -15.17 -5.30
C THR A 321 15.33 -15.28 -6.35
N CYS A 322 14.12 -14.83 -6.07
CA CYS A 322 12.99 -14.84 -6.98
C CYS A 322 12.15 -13.59 -6.72
N MET A 323 12.80 -12.43 -6.85
CA MET A 323 12.31 -11.18 -6.27
C MET A 323 11.02 -10.66 -6.87
N GLY A 324 10.66 -11.13 -8.07
CA GLY A 324 9.50 -10.63 -8.79
C GLY A 324 9.58 -9.12 -8.95
N SER A 325 8.57 -8.42 -8.43
CA SER A 325 8.48 -6.95 -8.41
C SER A 325 9.22 -6.28 -7.24
N GLY A 326 9.97 -7.04 -6.44
CA GLY A 326 10.80 -6.52 -5.35
C GLY A 326 10.08 -6.35 -4.00
N GLY A 327 8.94 -7.00 -3.77
CA GLY A 327 8.13 -6.81 -2.56
C GLY A 327 8.87 -7.09 -1.25
N PHE A 328 9.54 -8.25 -1.13
CA PHE A 328 10.31 -8.57 0.07
C PHE A 328 11.53 -7.66 0.27
N LEU A 329 12.22 -7.30 -0.81
CA LEU A 329 13.39 -6.40 -0.73
C LEU A 329 13.00 -4.98 -0.31
N MET A 330 11.86 -4.49 -0.79
CA MET A 330 11.32 -3.19 -0.42
C MET A 330 10.99 -3.18 1.08
N GLU A 331 10.22 -4.16 1.54
CA GLU A 331 9.85 -4.30 2.96
C GLU A 331 11.09 -4.40 3.86
N ALA A 332 12.07 -5.23 3.48
CA ALA A 332 13.34 -5.34 4.20
C ALA A 332 14.14 -4.03 4.21
N MET A 333 14.15 -3.29 3.10
CA MET A 333 14.80 -1.99 3.00
C MET A 333 14.16 -0.98 3.94
N GLU A 334 12.83 -0.88 3.97
CA GLU A 334 12.10 0.03 4.88
C GLU A 334 12.46 -0.26 6.34
N GLN A 335 12.43 -1.53 6.76
CA GLN A 335 12.82 -1.89 8.13
C GLN A 335 14.28 -1.53 8.45
N LEU A 336 15.23 -1.79 7.54
CA LEU A 336 16.64 -1.45 7.74
C LEU A 336 16.86 0.08 7.79
N VAL A 337 16.15 0.84 6.96
CA VAL A 337 16.19 2.30 6.92
C VAL A 337 15.59 2.90 8.20
N ASP A 338 14.50 2.32 8.71
CA ASP A 338 13.91 2.73 9.99
C ASP A 338 14.90 2.50 11.16
N MET A 339 15.63 1.38 11.15
CA MET A 339 16.72 1.09 12.10
C MET A 339 17.94 2.00 11.94
N ALA A 340 18.04 2.75 10.84
CA ALA A 340 19.08 3.76 10.66
C ALA A 340 18.75 5.07 11.41
N HIS A 341 17.50 5.26 11.86
CA HIS A 341 17.06 6.44 12.61
C HIS A 341 17.44 7.78 11.96
N GLY A 342 17.39 7.84 10.62
CA GLY A 342 17.72 9.03 9.83
C GLY A 342 19.22 9.26 9.56
N ASP A 343 20.10 8.33 9.96
CA ASP A 343 21.52 8.36 9.61
C ASP A 343 21.71 8.15 8.09
N GLN A 344 22.03 9.24 7.38
CA GLN A 344 22.13 9.24 5.93
C GLN A 344 23.28 8.36 5.41
N GLU A 345 24.42 8.30 6.11
CA GLU A 345 25.53 7.43 5.72
C GLU A 345 25.13 5.95 5.85
N ARG A 346 24.36 5.63 6.91
CA ARG A 346 23.84 4.28 7.08
C ARG A 346 22.81 3.92 6.02
N ILE A 347 21.89 4.83 5.70
CA ILE A 347 20.88 4.64 4.64
C ILE A 347 21.58 4.41 3.30
N ASP A 348 22.60 5.21 2.97
CA ASP A 348 23.40 4.98 1.77
C ASP A 348 24.13 3.63 1.81
N HIS A 349 24.63 3.20 2.98
CA HIS A 349 25.23 1.88 3.10
C HIS A 349 24.24 0.74 2.83
N ILE A 350 23.02 0.83 3.39
CA ILE A 350 21.93 -0.14 3.18
C ILE A 350 21.65 -0.29 1.68
N HIS A 351 21.38 0.82 1.00
CA HIS A 351 21.09 0.85 -0.45
C HIS A 351 22.23 0.26 -1.30
N ASN A 352 23.49 0.44 -0.89
CA ASN A 352 24.63 -0.01 -1.68
C ASN A 352 25.03 -1.48 -1.44
N HIS A 353 24.78 -2.03 -0.24
CA HIS A 353 25.43 -3.27 0.20
C HIS A 353 24.51 -4.31 0.82
N GLN A 354 23.36 -3.92 1.40
CA GLN A 354 22.58 -4.84 2.25
C GLN A 354 21.40 -5.52 1.53
N LEU A 355 21.22 -5.25 0.24
CA LEU A 355 20.08 -5.73 -0.53
C LEU A 355 20.55 -6.39 -1.82
N ILE A 356 20.12 -7.63 -2.06
CA ILE A 356 20.49 -8.45 -3.21
C ILE A 356 19.22 -9.08 -3.78
N GLY A 357 18.96 -8.85 -5.06
CA GLY A 357 17.78 -9.38 -5.75
C GLY A 357 18.15 -10.08 -7.05
N ILE A 358 17.50 -11.20 -7.35
CA ILE A 358 17.70 -11.92 -8.61
C ILE A 358 16.32 -12.21 -9.23
N GLU A 359 16.15 -11.87 -10.51
CA GLU A 359 14.92 -12.13 -11.26
C GLU A 359 15.23 -12.52 -12.70
N LEU A 360 14.47 -13.49 -13.23
CA LEU A 360 14.63 -14.04 -14.58
C LEU A 360 13.59 -13.48 -15.56
N ASP A 361 12.41 -13.06 -15.11
CA ASP A 361 11.44 -12.38 -15.96
C ASP A 361 11.83 -10.90 -16.11
N PRO A 362 12.09 -10.44 -17.34
CA PRO A 362 12.61 -9.10 -17.53
C PRO A 362 11.62 -7.97 -17.22
N ILE A 363 10.31 -8.24 -17.29
CA ILE A 363 9.28 -7.26 -16.95
C ILE A 363 9.24 -7.12 -15.42
N LEU A 364 9.24 -8.23 -14.68
CA LEU A 364 9.32 -8.22 -13.23
C LEU A 364 10.61 -7.55 -12.74
N PHE A 365 11.75 -7.86 -13.35
CA PHE A 365 13.03 -7.23 -13.05
C PHE A 365 12.97 -5.70 -13.23
N ALA A 366 12.40 -5.20 -14.33
CA ALA A 366 12.26 -3.77 -14.58
C ALA A 366 11.30 -3.09 -13.58
N LEU A 367 10.23 -3.79 -13.18
CA LEU A 367 9.31 -3.33 -12.14
C LEU A 367 10.02 -3.26 -10.78
N ALA A 368 10.76 -4.30 -10.38
CA ALA A 368 11.55 -4.28 -9.15
C ALA A 368 12.55 -3.12 -9.13
N CYS A 369 13.33 -2.93 -10.21
CA CYS A 369 14.26 -1.80 -10.30
C CYS A 369 13.54 -0.45 -10.17
N SER A 370 12.37 -0.30 -10.80
CA SER A 370 11.55 0.91 -10.71
C SER A 370 11.02 1.14 -9.30
N ASN A 371 10.52 0.08 -8.66
CA ASN A 371 9.99 0.13 -7.31
C ASN A 371 11.06 0.57 -6.30
N MET A 372 12.23 -0.06 -6.34
CA MET A 372 13.36 0.33 -5.49
C MET A 372 13.77 1.80 -5.75
N PHE A 373 13.87 2.20 -7.02
CA PHE A 373 14.30 3.55 -7.40
C PHE A 373 13.40 4.64 -6.84
N LEU A 374 12.09 4.42 -6.96
CA LEU A 374 11.04 5.30 -6.48
C LEU A 374 11.11 5.46 -4.94
N HIS A 375 11.48 4.41 -4.21
CA HIS A 375 11.66 4.44 -2.76
C HIS A 375 13.06 4.93 -2.33
N GLY A 376 13.82 5.54 -3.24
CA GLY A 376 15.10 6.18 -2.97
C GLY A 376 16.31 5.33 -3.33
N ASP A 377 16.14 4.02 -3.53
CA ASP A 377 17.22 3.09 -3.82
C ASP A 377 17.37 2.77 -5.33
N GLY A 378 18.46 3.21 -5.95
CA GLY A 378 18.83 2.73 -7.28
C GLY A 378 20.05 1.79 -7.30
N ARG A 379 20.60 1.49 -6.13
CA ARG A 379 21.95 0.93 -5.98
C ARG A 379 21.95 -0.52 -5.49
N SER A 380 20.84 -1.08 -5.00
CA SER A 380 20.76 -2.49 -4.59
C SER A 380 21.33 -3.47 -5.59
N ASN A 381 21.92 -4.58 -5.17
CA ASN A 381 22.53 -5.55 -6.08
C ASN A 381 21.46 -6.41 -6.79
N LEU A 382 20.74 -5.81 -7.75
CA LEU A 382 19.71 -6.46 -8.56
C LEU A 382 20.33 -7.07 -9.82
N LEU A 383 20.11 -8.36 -10.04
CA LEU A 383 20.67 -9.14 -11.14
C LEU A 383 19.55 -9.73 -12.00
N TYR A 384 19.59 -9.44 -13.30
CA TYR A 384 18.72 -10.07 -14.28
C TYR A 384 19.33 -11.41 -14.73
N ARG A 385 18.93 -12.51 -14.10
CA ARG A 385 19.44 -13.86 -14.39
C ARG A 385 18.59 -14.95 -13.72
N ASP A 386 18.77 -16.19 -14.15
CA ASP A 386 18.33 -17.36 -13.40
C ASP A 386 19.15 -17.51 -12.11
N SER A 387 18.48 -17.59 -10.97
CA SER A 387 19.06 -17.76 -9.64
C SER A 387 19.21 -19.23 -9.22
N LEU A 388 18.63 -20.17 -9.96
CA LEU A 388 18.84 -21.59 -9.68
C LEU A 388 20.27 -21.98 -10.05
N ILE A 389 21.02 -22.42 -9.04
CA ILE A 389 22.33 -23.05 -9.21
C ILE A 389 22.28 -24.54 -8.92
N ASN A 390 21.11 -25.03 -8.50
CA ASN A 390 20.79 -26.43 -8.27
C ASN A 390 19.43 -26.74 -8.92
N ARG A 391 19.40 -27.69 -9.86
CA ARG A 391 18.18 -28.03 -10.64
C ARG A 391 17.76 -29.49 -10.52
N ASP A 392 18.61 -30.33 -9.94
CA ASP A 392 18.45 -31.79 -9.84
C ASP A 392 18.14 -32.25 -8.41
N ARG A 393 17.69 -31.34 -7.55
CA ARG A 393 17.39 -31.57 -6.12
C ARG A 393 18.62 -32.03 -5.32
N THR A 394 19.82 -31.62 -5.75
CA THR A 394 21.08 -31.87 -5.04
C THR A 394 21.79 -30.57 -4.69
N PHE A 395 22.69 -30.59 -3.71
CA PHE A 395 23.55 -29.44 -3.36
C PHE A 395 24.76 -29.29 -4.29
N ALA A 396 24.94 -30.17 -5.29
CA ALA A 396 26.05 -30.08 -6.22
C ALA A 396 25.89 -28.87 -7.15
N VAL A 397 26.86 -27.97 -7.13
CA VAL A 397 26.86 -26.76 -7.98
C VAL A 397 27.72 -27.03 -9.20
N THR A 398 27.20 -26.71 -10.39
CA THR A 398 27.92 -26.90 -11.64
C THR A 398 29.04 -25.87 -11.80
N LYS A 399 30.10 -26.18 -12.56
CA LYS A 399 31.17 -25.22 -12.88
C LYS A 399 30.67 -23.91 -13.52
N GLN A 400 29.54 -23.96 -14.22
CA GLN A 400 28.95 -22.77 -14.85
C GLN A 400 28.32 -21.84 -13.81
N ASP A 401 27.75 -22.44 -12.76
CA ASP A 401 27.01 -21.76 -11.70
C ASP A 401 27.90 -21.32 -10.51
N GLU A 402 29.10 -21.93 -10.35
CA GLU A 402 30.07 -21.59 -9.30
C GLU A 402 30.38 -20.09 -9.25
N LYS A 403 30.57 -19.46 -10.41
CA LYS A 403 30.87 -18.01 -10.48
C LYS A 403 29.75 -17.15 -9.90
N LEU A 404 28.49 -17.51 -10.18
CA LEU A 404 27.34 -16.79 -9.64
C LEU A 404 27.22 -17.03 -8.13
N ARG A 405 27.33 -18.28 -7.69
CA ARG A 405 27.36 -18.65 -6.26
C ARG A 405 28.41 -17.85 -5.51
N ASP A 406 29.65 -17.85 -5.99
CA ASP A 406 30.77 -17.23 -5.29
C ASP A 406 30.66 -15.70 -5.28
N TYR A 407 30.12 -15.10 -6.35
CA TYR A 407 29.80 -13.68 -6.36
C TYR A 407 28.75 -13.33 -5.30
N ILE A 408 27.61 -14.04 -5.25
CA ILE A 408 26.56 -13.77 -4.26
C ILE A 408 27.08 -13.99 -2.84
N ARG A 409 27.83 -15.07 -2.59
CA ARG A 409 28.45 -15.33 -1.29
C ARG A 409 29.45 -14.25 -0.88
N SER A 410 30.16 -13.63 -1.83
CA SER A 410 31.08 -12.53 -1.52
C SER A 410 30.37 -11.29 -0.96
N LEU A 411 29.07 -11.15 -1.22
CA LEU A 411 28.21 -10.10 -0.65
C LEU A 411 27.69 -10.46 0.75
N LYS A 412 27.98 -11.68 1.24
CA LYS A 412 27.66 -12.18 2.59
C LYS A 412 26.18 -12.12 2.99
N PRO A 413 25.23 -12.60 2.16
CA PRO A 413 23.83 -12.66 2.54
C PRO A 413 23.64 -13.56 3.76
N ASN A 414 22.96 -13.06 4.78
CA ASN A 414 22.66 -13.81 6.00
C ASN A 414 21.15 -13.89 6.29
N LYS A 415 20.31 -13.19 5.51
CA LYS A 415 18.85 -13.32 5.53
C LYS A 415 18.37 -13.56 4.11
N CYS A 416 17.54 -14.57 3.90
CA CYS A 416 16.92 -14.84 2.61
C CYS A 416 15.42 -15.01 2.80
N VAL A 417 14.62 -14.21 2.08
CA VAL A 417 13.17 -14.25 2.16
C VAL A 417 12.62 -14.40 0.76
N ILE A 418 11.92 -15.50 0.48
CA ILE A 418 11.54 -15.85 -0.90
C ILE A 418 10.16 -16.51 -1.00
N ASN A 419 9.48 -16.23 -2.11
CA ASN A 419 8.28 -16.94 -2.55
C ASN A 419 8.52 -17.52 -3.97
N PRO A 420 9.12 -18.72 -4.07
CA PRO A 420 9.47 -19.31 -5.37
C PRO A 420 8.23 -19.77 -6.16
N PRO A 421 8.35 -19.93 -7.49
CA PRO A 421 7.34 -20.63 -8.28
C PRO A 421 7.03 -22.02 -7.72
N TYR A 422 5.76 -22.44 -7.77
CA TYR A 422 5.30 -23.70 -7.16
C TYR A 422 5.29 -24.89 -8.13
N GLU A 423 5.57 -24.69 -9.41
CA GLU A 423 5.53 -25.75 -10.42
C GLU A 423 6.70 -26.72 -10.29
N GLY A 424 6.45 -27.98 -10.67
CA GLY A 424 7.48 -29.00 -10.79
C GLY A 424 8.27 -29.18 -9.50
N ASP A 425 9.58 -28.93 -9.61
CA ASP A 425 10.56 -29.08 -8.52
C ASP A 425 11.14 -27.75 -8.06
N HIS A 426 10.56 -26.63 -8.49
CA HIS A 426 11.07 -25.31 -8.15
C HIS A 426 11.17 -25.10 -6.63
N PRO A 427 10.14 -25.36 -5.79
CA PRO A 427 10.23 -25.06 -4.35
C PRO A 427 11.45 -25.70 -3.66
N ILE A 428 11.72 -26.98 -3.95
CA ILE A 428 12.84 -27.70 -3.33
C ILE A 428 14.20 -27.24 -3.88
N ASN A 429 14.29 -26.95 -5.18
CA ASN A 429 15.52 -26.48 -5.83
C ASN A 429 15.89 -25.04 -5.42
N PHE A 430 14.90 -24.16 -5.26
CA PHE A 430 15.09 -22.81 -4.73
C PHE A 430 15.53 -22.85 -3.26
N THR A 431 14.96 -23.75 -2.44
CA THR A 431 15.41 -23.95 -1.06
C THR A 431 16.90 -24.30 -1.00
N ILE A 432 17.35 -25.25 -1.82
CA ILE A 432 18.75 -25.67 -1.88
C ILE A 432 19.65 -24.55 -2.38
N SER A 433 19.25 -23.85 -3.45
CA SER A 433 20.02 -22.74 -4.01
C SER A 433 20.17 -21.60 -2.99
N ALA A 434 19.08 -21.21 -2.31
CA ALA A 434 19.11 -20.19 -1.25
C ALA A 434 20.06 -20.57 -0.10
N LEU A 435 20.00 -21.82 0.37
CA LEU A 435 20.95 -22.32 1.39
C LEU A 435 22.41 -22.33 0.87
N ASN A 436 22.64 -22.57 -0.41
CA ASN A 436 23.99 -22.46 -0.99
C ASN A 436 24.52 -21.02 -1.05
N TYR A 437 23.63 -20.02 -1.14
CA TYR A 437 24.00 -18.61 -1.14
C TYR A 437 24.27 -18.04 0.26
N LEU A 438 23.50 -18.48 1.27
CA LEU A 438 23.58 -17.93 2.62
C LEU A 438 24.93 -18.19 3.31
N GLU A 439 25.32 -17.28 4.20
CA GLU A 439 26.40 -17.51 5.18
C GLU A 439 25.96 -18.52 6.26
N GLU A 440 26.92 -19.18 6.90
CA GLU A 440 26.64 -20.09 8.04
C GLU A 440 25.90 -19.33 9.15
N GLY A 441 24.85 -19.93 9.71
CA GLY A 441 23.95 -19.27 10.66
C GLY A 441 22.93 -18.33 10.03
N GLY A 442 22.98 -18.12 8.71
CA GLY A 442 21.99 -17.31 7.99
C GLY A 442 20.60 -17.94 7.98
N ARG A 443 19.56 -17.11 7.95
CA ARG A 443 18.15 -17.54 8.00
C ARG A 443 17.50 -17.48 6.63
N LEU A 444 16.77 -18.54 6.27
CA LEU A 444 15.91 -18.64 5.11
C LEU A 444 14.44 -18.69 5.57
N VAL A 445 13.62 -17.75 5.11
CA VAL A 445 12.16 -17.75 5.28
C VAL A 445 11.54 -17.94 3.89
N ILE A 446 10.86 -19.06 3.68
CA ILE A 446 10.42 -19.48 2.34
C ILE A 446 8.99 -19.99 2.34
N ILE A 447 8.19 -19.58 1.34
CA ILE A 447 6.89 -20.21 1.08
C ILE A 447 7.06 -21.44 0.20
N MET A 448 6.44 -22.56 0.59
CA MET A 448 6.37 -23.76 -0.23
C MET A 448 5.01 -24.44 -0.10
N PRO A 449 4.61 -25.27 -1.08
CA PRO A 449 3.54 -26.24 -0.87
C PRO A 449 3.77 -27.08 0.39
N ASN A 450 2.71 -27.34 1.16
CA ASN A 450 2.81 -28.00 2.47
C ASN A 450 3.50 -29.37 2.44
N ASN A 451 3.37 -30.06 1.31
CA ASN A 451 3.93 -31.39 1.12
C ASN A 451 5.34 -31.37 0.52
N THR A 452 5.97 -30.20 0.27
CA THR A 452 7.28 -30.15 -0.41
C THR A 452 8.34 -31.01 0.27
N LEU A 453 8.40 -31.00 1.61
CA LEU A 453 9.36 -31.81 2.38
C LEU A 453 8.93 -33.27 2.58
N SER A 454 7.63 -33.57 2.53
CA SER A 454 7.10 -34.92 2.74
C SER A 454 6.81 -35.69 1.46
N LYS A 455 6.90 -35.03 0.30
CA LYS A 455 6.71 -35.64 -1.02
C LYS A 455 7.78 -36.71 -1.24
N SER A 456 7.36 -37.95 -1.55
CA SER A 456 8.26 -39.09 -1.72
C SER A 456 9.37 -38.85 -2.77
N SER A 457 9.05 -38.13 -3.84
CA SER A 457 10.03 -37.75 -4.87
C SER A 457 11.14 -36.83 -4.34
N ASN A 458 10.88 -36.10 -3.25
CA ASN A 458 11.80 -35.15 -2.63
C ASN A 458 12.55 -35.73 -1.43
N ALA A 459 12.26 -36.96 -0.99
CA ALA A 459 12.80 -37.52 0.26
C ALA A 459 14.33 -37.34 0.42
N ARG A 460 15.11 -37.66 -0.62
CA ARG A 460 16.58 -37.48 -0.61
C ARG A 460 17.01 -36.00 -0.51
N ALA A 461 16.28 -35.11 -1.17
CA ALA A 461 16.55 -33.69 -1.16
C ALA A 461 16.18 -33.06 0.19
N SER A 462 15.04 -33.45 0.77
CA SER A 462 14.59 -33.03 2.10
C SER A 462 15.57 -33.46 3.19
N GLU A 463 16.04 -34.71 3.14
CA GLU A 463 17.09 -35.20 4.03
C GLU A 463 18.40 -34.41 3.82
N SER A 464 18.76 -34.08 2.58
CA SER A 464 19.93 -33.25 2.29
C SER A 464 19.79 -31.83 2.82
N ILE A 465 18.61 -31.21 2.71
CA ILE A 465 18.34 -29.88 3.28
C ILE A 465 18.52 -29.94 4.80
N LEU A 466 17.94 -30.94 5.47
CA LEU A 466 18.06 -31.12 6.91
C LEU A 466 19.47 -31.52 7.37
N ARG A 467 20.38 -31.90 6.45
CA ARG A 467 21.82 -32.02 6.74
C ARG A 467 22.58 -30.69 6.67
N HIS A 468 22.05 -29.68 5.98
CA HIS A 468 22.70 -28.38 5.76
C HIS A 468 21.98 -27.21 6.46
N ALA A 469 20.84 -27.47 7.09
CA ALA A 469 20.05 -26.48 7.78
C ALA A 469 19.21 -27.10 8.90
N GLN A 470 18.95 -26.31 9.93
CA GLN A 470 17.96 -26.59 10.95
C GLN A 470 16.61 -26.01 10.51
N LEU A 471 15.54 -26.82 10.47
CA LEU A 471 14.17 -26.31 10.42
C LEU A 471 13.80 -25.72 11.79
N ASP A 472 13.39 -24.46 11.84
CA ASP A 472 13.07 -23.72 13.07
C ASP A 472 11.56 -23.61 13.29
N PHE A 473 10.82 -23.32 12.22
CA PHE A 473 9.37 -23.20 12.27
C PHE A 473 8.66 -23.55 10.95
N VAL A 474 7.38 -23.91 11.06
CA VAL A 474 6.45 -24.08 9.93
C VAL A 474 5.11 -23.43 10.28
N ILE A 475 4.66 -22.50 9.44
CA ILE A 475 3.37 -21.82 9.58
C ILE A 475 2.46 -22.29 8.44
N ASP A 476 1.44 -23.09 8.77
CA ASP A 476 0.40 -23.52 7.82
C ASP A 476 -0.50 -22.33 7.48
N MET A 477 -0.54 -21.91 6.21
CA MET A 477 -1.29 -20.72 5.78
C MET A 477 -2.71 -21.06 5.31
N PRO A 478 -3.62 -20.06 5.29
CA PRO A 478 -4.98 -20.25 4.77
C PRO A 478 -4.97 -20.66 3.30
N GLN A 479 -5.82 -21.64 2.93
CA GLN A 479 -5.87 -22.16 1.57
C GLN A 479 -6.26 -21.11 0.52
N GLN A 480 -7.11 -20.16 0.91
CA GLN A 480 -7.62 -19.08 0.06
C GLN A 480 -6.63 -17.96 -0.27
N LEU A 481 -5.45 -17.95 0.36
CA LEU A 481 -4.49 -16.85 0.27
C LEU A 481 -4.04 -16.54 -1.17
N PHE A 482 -3.84 -17.59 -1.99
CA PHE A 482 -3.43 -17.47 -3.41
C PHE A 482 -4.55 -17.87 -4.39
N PHE A 483 -5.77 -18.07 -3.91
CA PHE A 483 -6.87 -18.58 -4.72
C PHE A 483 -7.28 -17.61 -5.83
N GLU A 484 -7.27 -16.29 -5.56
CA GLU A 484 -7.56 -15.24 -6.56
C GLU A 484 -6.55 -15.22 -7.73
N GLN A 485 -5.40 -15.90 -7.60
CA GLN A 485 -4.36 -16.03 -8.62
C GLN A 485 -4.43 -17.38 -9.36
N GLY A 486 -5.54 -18.12 -9.22
CA GLY A 486 -5.74 -19.43 -9.84
C GLY A 486 -4.96 -20.57 -9.17
N ARG A 487 -4.43 -20.36 -7.96
CA ARG A 487 -3.63 -21.37 -7.22
C ARG A 487 -4.39 -21.86 -5.99
N GLY A 488 -4.92 -23.08 -6.06
CA GLY A 488 -5.58 -23.76 -4.95
C GLY A 488 -4.66 -24.61 -4.05
N VAL A 489 -3.34 -24.48 -4.21
CA VAL A 489 -2.35 -25.29 -3.49
C VAL A 489 -2.20 -24.76 -2.06
N LYS A 490 -2.40 -25.63 -1.06
CA LYS A 490 -2.14 -25.28 0.35
C LYS A 490 -0.63 -25.08 0.57
N THR A 491 -0.27 -23.92 1.11
CA THR A 491 1.13 -23.46 1.25
C THR A 491 1.44 -23.13 2.71
N SER A 492 2.72 -23.22 3.07
CA SER A 492 3.23 -22.92 4.41
C SER A 492 4.47 -22.06 4.30
N ILE A 493 4.71 -21.23 5.32
CA ILE A 493 5.99 -20.55 5.51
C ILE A 493 6.91 -21.49 6.29
N PHE A 494 8.12 -21.72 5.79
CA PHE A 494 9.15 -22.50 6.45
C PHE A 494 10.30 -21.58 6.84
N GLY A 495 10.76 -21.69 8.08
CA GLY A 495 11.95 -21.01 8.56
C GLY A 495 13.10 -22.01 8.74
N PHE A 496 14.21 -21.76 8.08
CA PHE A 496 15.44 -22.55 8.23
C PHE A 496 16.60 -21.67 8.69
N THR A 497 17.45 -22.19 9.56
CA THR A 497 18.77 -21.63 9.86
C THR A 497 19.83 -22.51 9.21
N LYS A 498 20.65 -21.93 8.32
CA LYS A 498 21.77 -22.65 7.69
C LYS A 498 22.73 -23.12 8.76
N SER A 499 23.02 -24.42 8.76
CA SER A 499 23.95 -25.02 9.70
C SER A 499 24.63 -26.23 9.09
N SER A 500 25.95 -26.21 9.12
CA SER A 500 26.84 -27.33 8.81
C SER A 500 26.61 -28.57 9.68
N ASN A 501 25.98 -28.42 10.85
CA ASN A 501 25.57 -29.53 11.71
C ASN A 501 24.18 -30.10 11.35
N GLY A 502 23.43 -29.43 10.47
CA GLY A 502 22.07 -29.79 10.11
C GLY A 502 21.07 -29.69 11.25
N HIS A 503 19.90 -30.29 11.04
CA HIS A 503 18.82 -30.43 12.00
C HIS A 503 19.10 -31.64 12.91
N ARG A 504 19.12 -31.42 14.23
CA ARG A 504 19.27 -32.50 15.22
C ARG A 504 17.94 -33.22 15.42
N GLN A 505 17.98 -34.54 15.64
CA GLN A 505 16.75 -35.34 15.77
C GLN A 505 15.87 -34.93 16.96
N ASP A 506 16.47 -34.42 18.03
CA ASP A 506 15.81 -33.98 19.25
C ASP A 506 15.41 -32.48 19.23
N SER A 507 15.73 -31.76 18.16
CA SER A 507 15.37 -30.35 18.03
C SER A 507 13.86 -30.18 17.88
N LEU A 508 13.29 -29.31 18.72
CA LEU A 508 11.88 -28.93 18.65
C LEU A 508 11.67 -27.83 17.61
N VAL A 509 10.80 -28.09 16.65
CA VAL A 509 10.30 -27.13 15.64
C VAL A 509 9.02 -26.48 16.15
N THR A 510 8.86 -25.19 15.89
CA THR A 510 7.62 -24.46 16.19
C THR A 510 6.64 -24.57 15.02
N PHE A 511 5.46 -25.13 15.26
CA PHE A 511 4.39 -25.21 14.28
C PHE A 511 3.31 -24.21 14.63
N VAL A 512 2.72 -23.60 13.61
CA VAL A 512 1.61 -22.64 13.74
C VAL A 512 0.54 -23.04 12.72
N ASP A 513 -0.70 -23.17 13.17
CA ASP A 513 -1.86 -23.41 12.31
C ASP A 513 -2.62 -22.10 12.09
N MET A 514 -2.21 -21.31 11.09
CA MET A 514 -2.86 -20.05 10.74
C MET A 514 -4.04 -20.35 9.79
N GLU A 515 -5.15 -20.82 10.38
CA GLU A 515 -6.37 -21.18 9.61
C GLU A 515 -6.98 -19.98 8.87
N ASP A 516 -6.87 -18.78 9.46
CA ASP A 516 -7.29 -17.53 8.86
C ASP A 516 -6.24 -16.43 9.07
N ASP A 517 -6.15 -15.51 8.11
CA ASP A 517 -5.24 -14.36 8.11
C ASP A 517 -5.98 -13.05 8.44
N GLY A 518 -7.17 -13.12 9.05
CA GLY A 518 -7.98 -11.93 9.33
C GLY A 518 -8.55 -11.25 8.08
N HIS A 519 -8.32 -11.75 6.87
CA HIS A 519 -8.79 -11.13 5.63
C HIS A 519 -10.04 -11.80 5.06
N GLU A 520 -11.02 -10.97 4.73
CA GLU A 520 -12.31 -11.38 4.19
C GLU A 520 -12.48 -10.87 2.75
N VAL A 521 -13.14 -11.68 1.91
CA VAL A 521 -13.45 -11.29 0.53
C VAL A 521 -14.67 -10.38 0.54
N ARG A 522 -14.52 -9.13 0.06
CA ARG A 522 -15.65 -8.22 -0.19
C ARG A 522 -15.95 -8.16 -1.67
N TYR A 523 -17.24 -8.26 -2.02
CA TYR A 523 -17.70 -8.23 -3.41
C TYR A 523 -17.18 -6.99 -4.16
N GLY A 524 -16.52 -7.20 -5.31
CA GLY A 524 -15.92 -6.13 -6.12
C GLY A 524 -14.66 -5.46 -5.54
N ALA A 525 -14.26 -5.79 -4.30
CA ALA A 525 -13.16 -5.12 -3.59
C ALA A 525 -11.97 -6.04 -3.26
N GLY A 526 -12.11 -7.36 -3.47
CA GLY A 526 -11.06 -8.36 -3.16
C GLY A 526 -10.97 -8.67 -1.67
N ARG A 527 -9.90 -9.36 -1.26
CA ARG A 527 -9.57 -9.63 0.15
C ARG A 527 -9.16 -8.35 0.89
N ARG A 528 -9.74 -8.09 2.06
CA ARG A 528 -9.39 -6.97 2.95
C ARG A 528 -9.31 -7.42 4.40
N ASP A 529 -8.41 -6.81 5.15
CA ASP A 529 -8.32 -7.01 6.60
C ASP A 529 -9.66 -6.63 7.28
N SER A 530 -10.14 -7.52 8.13
CA SER A 530 -11.30 -7.32 9.01
C SER A 530 -10.94 -6.57 10.31
N GLY A 531 -9.68 -6.16 10.46
CA GLY A 531 -9.10 -5.57 11.67
C GLY A 531 -8.50 -6.62 12.62
N ARG A 532 -8.43 -7.88 12.18
CA ARG A 532 -7.91 -9.00 12.99
C ARG A 532 -6.46 -9.33 12.68
N TRP A 533 -5.94 -8.91 11.52
CA TRP A 533 -4.59 -9.28 11.07
C TRP A 533 -3.50 -8.95 12.08
N THR A 534 -3.49 -7.73 12.64
CA THR A 534 -2.45 -7.29 13.59
C THR A 534 -2.35 -8.22 14.80
N ALA A 535 -3.48 -8.65 15.35
CA ALA A 535 -3.51 -9.56 16.50
C ALA A 535 -3.00 -10.96 16.12
N ILE A 536 -3.40 -11.46 14.94
CA ILE A 536 -2.96 -12.76 14.40
C ILE A 536 -1.44 -12.74 14.17
N ALA A 537 -0.93 -11.77 13.40
CA ALA A 537 0.50 -11.63 13.10
C ALA A 537 1.34 -11.54 14.37
N THR A 538 0.94 -10.68 15.32
CA THR A 538 1.64 -10.54 16.61
C THR A 538 1.69 -11.87 17.38
N ALA A 539 0.60 -12.65 17.39
CA ALA A 539 0.57 -13.93 18.07
C ALA A 539 1.49 -14.96 17.39
N VAL A 540 1.49 -15.01 16.06
CA VAL A 540 2.35 -15.88 15.24
C VAL A 540 3.83 -15.53 15.44
N GLU A 541 4.19 -14.25 15.33
CA GLU A 541 5.55 -13.77 15.54
C GLU A 541 6.08 -14.12 16.92
N ARG A 542 5.27 -13.89 17.97
CA ARG A 542 5.64 -14.24 19.34
C ARG A 542 5.80 -15.74 19.53
N ALA A 543 4.90 -16.54 18.97
CA ALA A 543 5.01 -18.01 19.02
C ALA A 543 6.33 -18.49 18.41
N VAL A 544 6.71 -17.96 17.25
CA VAL A 544 7.93 -18.34 16.55
C VAL A 544 9.18 -17.84 17.25
N ARG A 545 9.26 -16.52 17.54
CA ARG A 545 10.44 -15.86 18.10
C ARG A 545 10.74 -16.33 19.52
N ASP A 546 9.71 -16.46 20.34
CA ASP A 546 9.85 -16.79 21.76
C ASP A 546 9.68 -18.31 22.01
N HIS A 547 9.47 -19.10 20.95
CA HIS A 547 9.28 -20.55 20.96
C HIS A 547 8.16 -21.03 21.90
N LEU A 548 6.99 -20.40 21.81
CA LEU A 548 5.86 -20.61 22.71
C LEU A 548 4.77 -21.47 22.07
N GLU A 549 4.16 -22.35 22.86
CA GLU A 549 2.85 -22.96 22.54
C GLU A 549 1.75 -22.01 23.01
N LEU A 550 1.07 -21.36 22.07
CA LEU A 550 0.07 -20.32 22.31
C LEU A 550 -1.23 -20.68 21.60
N GLU A 551 -2.33 -20.72 22.36
CA GLU A 551 -3.66 -20.95 21.80
C GLU A 551 -4.05 -19.86 20.79
N ALA A 552 -3.75 -18.60 21.10
CA ALA A 552 -4.03 -17.46 20.24
C ALA A 552 -3.33 -17.53 18.87
N ALA A 553 -2.14 -18.17 18.81
CA ALA A 553 -1.42 -18.42 17.57
C ALA A 553 -1.69 -19.81 17.00
N ARG A 554 -2.46 -20.64 17.72
CA ARG A 554 -2.62 -22.08 17.47
C ARG A 554 -1.27 -22.78 17.26
N SER A 555 -0.28 -22.42 18.08
CA SER A 555 1.09 -22.94 17.95
C SER A 555 1.38 -24.12 18.87
N TRP A 556 2.24 -25.03 18.44
CA TRP A 556 2.77 -26.12 19.25
C TRP A 556 4.21 -26.43 18.87
N ARG A 557 4.92 -27.18 19.71
CA ARG A 557 6.29 -27.60 19.44
C ARG A 557 6.40 -29.11 19.38
N SER A 558 7.15 -29.59 18.41
CA SER A 558 7.37 -31.02 18.20
C SER A 558 8.69 -31.26 17.49
N VAL A 559 9.27 -32.44 17.74
CA VAL A 559 10.27 -33.00 16.82
C VAL A 559 9.63 -33.36 15.48
N ILE A 560 10.46 -33.48 14.44
CA ILE A 560 10.04 -33.82 13.07
C ILE A 560 10.42 -35.23 12.63
N TYR A 561 10.98 -36.04 13.53
CA TYR A 561 11.27 -37.44 13.25
C TYR A 561 10.44 -38.32 14.17
N ASP A 562 9.67 -39.23 13.59
CA ASP A 562 8.94 -40.24 14.37
C ASP A 562 9.91 -41.26 15.00
N ASP A 563 9.37 -42.18 15.81
CA ASP A 563 10.15 -43.23 16.49
C ASP A 563 10.88 -44.18 15.51
N GLN A 564 10.51 -44.17 14.23
CA GLN A 564 11.14 -44.94 13.15
C GLN A 564 12.17 -44.11 12.37
N GLY A 565 12.43 -42.87 12.77
CA GLY A 565 13.33 -41.94 12.10
C GLY A 565 12.79 -41.37 10.79
N ARG A 566 11.48 -41.48 10.53
CA ARG A 566 10.84 -40.94 9.32
C ARG A 566 10.51 -39.46 9.53
N LEU A 567 10.75 -38.66 8.49
CA LEU A 567 10.49 -37.24 8.49
C LEU A 567 8.97 -36.95 8.44
N GLU A 568 8.47 -36.34 9.50
CA GLU A 568 7.12 -35.77 9.63
C GLU A 568 7.25 -34.24 9.65
N ALA A 569 7.24 -33.63 8.47
CA ALA A 569 7.47 -32.19 8.28
C ALA A 569 6.41 -31.27 8.93
N ARG A 570 5.33 -31.84 9.50
CA ARG A 570 4.30 -31.15 10.28
C ARG A 570 4.40 -31.39 11.79
N GLY A 571 5.48 -32.04 12.21
CA GLY A 571 5.66 -32.50 13.58
C GLY A 571 5.01 -33.86 13.80
N VAL A 572 5.62 -34.65 14.68
CA VAL A 572 5.11 -35.95 15.12
C VAL A 572 3.85 -35.78 15.99
N ARG A 573 3.80 -34.71 16.80
CA ARG A 573 2.61 -34.32 17.55
C ARG A 573 1.62 -33.62 16.61
N ARG A 574 0.38 -34.11 16.56
CA ARG A 574 -0.72 -33.42 15.88
C ARG A 574 -1.02 -32.08 16.55
N ASN A 575 -1.55 -31.12 15.77
CA ASN A 575 -2.05 -29.86 16.29
C ASN A 575 -2.98 -30.13 17.51
N PRO A 576 -2.62 -29.65 18.72
CA PRO A 576 -3.41 -29.88 19.93
C PRO A 576 -4.66 -28.99 20.02
N TRP A 577 -4.76 -27.97 19.18
CA TRP A 577 -5.86 -27.02 19.17
C TRP A 577 -7.06 -27.58 18.40
N PRO A 578 -8.30 -27.35 18.88
CA PRO A 578 -9.50 -27.75 18.14
C PRO A 578 -9.47 -27.15 16.73
N GLN A 579 -9.94 -27.88 15.72
CA GLN A 579 -10.22 -27.23 14.42
C GLN A 579 -11.23 -26.11 14.64
N ALA A 580 -11.00 -24.92 14.07
CA ALA A 580 -12.06 -23.91 14.03
C ALA A 580 -13.29 -24.50 13.33
N GLN A 581 -14.48 -23.98 13.66
CA GLN A 581 -15.76 -24.50 13.19
C GLN A 581 -15.73 -24.92 11.71
N SER A 582 -16.03 -26.20 11.49
CA SER A 582 -16.39 -26.75 10.18
C SER A 582 -17.37 -25.79 9.50
N HIS A 583 -16.94 -25.16 8.41
CA HIS A 583 -17.88 -24.42 7.58
C HIS A 583 -18.82 -25.46 6.95
N ASP A 584 -20.11 -25.30 7.17
CA ASP A 584 -21.13 -26.16 6.58
C ASP A 584 -21.17 -25.88 5.07
N LEU A 585 -20.41 -26.69 4.33
CA LEU A 585 -20.29 -26.57 2.88
C LEU A 585 -21.67 -26.74 2.21
N ASP A 586 -22.53 -27.58 2.78
CA ASP A 586 -23.87 -27.83 2.25
C ASP A 586 -24.76 -26.60 2.44
N ALA A 587 -24.67 -25.93 3.60
CA ALA A 587 -25.34 -24.66 3.83
C ALA A 587 -24.82 -23.55 2.89
N ALA A 588 -23.50 -23.43 2.71
CA ALA A 588 -22.92 -22.45 1.80
C ALA A 588 -23.30 -22.70 0.32
N VAL A 589 -23.39 -23.96 -0.09
CA VAL A 589 -23.88 -24.36 -1.42
C VAL A 589 -25.37 -24.05 -1.57
N ALA A 590 -26.18 -24.29 -0.54
CA ALA A 590 -27.60 -23.94 -0.53
C ALA A 590 -27.80 -22.43 -0.68
N ASP A 591 -27.08 -21.61 0.11
CA ASP A 591 -27.11 -20.14 0.03
C ASP A 591 -26.71 -19.66 -1.37
N TRP A 592 -25.68 -20.26 -1.98
CA TRP A 592 -25.25 -19.92 -3.34
C TRP A 592 -26.32 -20.29 -4.39
N GLN A 593 -26.97 -21.44 -4.26
CA GLN A 593 -28.05 -21.86 -5.15
C GLN A 593 -29.25 -20.92 -5.05
N GLU A 594 -29.63 -20.53 -3.84
CA GLU A 594 -30.70 -19.56 -3.58
C GLU A 594 -30.37 -18.19 -4.18
N ALA A 595 -29.17 -17.67 -3.93
CA ALA A 595 -28.71 -16.41 -4.52
C ALA A 595 -28.70 -16.45 -6.06
N ARG A 596 -28.37 -17.60 -6.67
CA ARG A 596 -28.39 -17.79 -8.12
C ARG A 596 -29.83 -17.75 -8.68
N VAL A 597 -30.80 -18.32 -7.97
CA VAL A 597 -32.22 -18.25 -8.33
C VAL A 597 -32.71 -16.82 -8.24
N LEU A 598 -32.45 -16.13 -7.12
CA LEU A 598 -32.82 -14.72 -6.93
C LEU A 598 -32.23 -13.80 -8.01
N ARG A 599 -30.97 -14.04 -8.40
CA ARG A 599 -30.34 -13.31 -9.50
C ARG A 599 -31.08 -13.52 -10.81
N LYS A 600 -31.47 -14.76 -11.13
CA LYS A 600 -32.20 -15.09 -12.35
C LYS A 600 -33.56 -14.38 -12.40
N GLU A 601 -34.31 -14.42 -11.29
CA GLU A 601 -35.60 -13.73 -11.17
C GLU A 601 -35.47 -12.20 -11.28
N ALA A 602 -34.39 -11.62 -10.75
CA ALA A 602 -34.09 -10.20 -10.91
C ALA A 602 -33.81 -9.84 -12.39
N TYR A 603 -33.07 -10.68 -13.11
CA TYR A 603 -32.82 -10.51 -14.55
C TYR A 603 -34.10 -10.62 -15.37
N GLU A 604 -34.97 -11.58 -15.07
CA GLU A 604 -36.26 -11.74 -15.74
C GLU A 604 -37.15 -10.49 -15.56
N ARG A 605 -37.30 -9.99 -14.32
CA ARG A 605 -38.06 -8.76 -14.05
C ARG A 605 -37.48 -7.53 -14.75
N MET A 606 -36.16 -7.42 -14.81
CA MET A 606 -35.50 -6.32 -15.52
C MET A 606 -35.75 -6.39 -17.02
N ASN A 607 -35.66 -7.59 -17.62
CA ASN A 607 -35.94 -7.80 -19.04
C ASN A 607 -37.40 -7.53 -19.40
N GLU A 608 -38.35 -7.91 -18.53
CA GLU A 608 -39.76 -7.53 -18.69
C GLU A 608 -39.95 -6.01 -18.69
N ALA A 609 -39.29 -5.30 -17.76
CA ALA A 609 -39.34 -3.85 -17.69
C ALA A 609 -38.71 -3.18 -18.93
N LEU A 610 -37.58 -3.69 -19.43
CA LEU A 610 -36.92 -3.19 -20.64
C LEU A 610 -37.79 -3.37 -21.88
N LEU A 611 -38.39 -4.55 -22.06
CA LEU A 611 -39.33 -4.83 -23.15
C LEU A 611 -40.55 -3.91 -23.10
N ALA A 612 -41.07 -3.62 -21.90
CA ALA A 612 -42.20 -2.71 -21.72
C ALA A 612 -41.91 -1.26 -22.16
N VAL A 613 -40.65 -0.82 -22.11
CA VAL A 613 -40.22 0.51 -22.58
C VAL A 613 -39.61 0.51 -23.99
N GLY A 614 -39.72 -0.61 -24.72
CA GLY A 614 -39.22 -0.75 -26.09
C GLY A 614 -37.71 -0.89 -26.21
N LEU A 615 -37.01 -1.15 -25.10
CA LEU A 615 -35.60 -1.50 -25.08
C LEU A 615 -35.48 -3.03 -25.21
N GLY A 616 -34.49 -3.51 -25.97
CA GLY A 616 -34.26 -4.95 -26.16
C GLY A 616 -33.89 -5.69 -24.87
N VAL A 617 -33.73 -7.02 -24.98
CA VAL A 617 -33.38 -7.89 -23.85
C VAL A 617 -31.87 -7.85 -23.61
N LEU A 618 -31.43 -7.83 -22.34
CA LEU A 618 -30.03 -8.03 -21.98
C LEU A 618 -29.71 -9.52 -21.98
N ASP A 619 -28.68 -9.94 -22.73
CA ASP A 619 -28.15 -11.31 -22.67
C ASP A 619 -27.38 -11.52 -21.35
N ALA A 620 -27.58 -12.70 -20.76
CA ALA A 620 -27.15 -13.05 -19.39
C ALA A 620 -25.69 -13.48 -19.28
#